data_AF-A0A847J0T8-F1
#
_entry.id   AF-A0A847J0T8-F1
#
_cell.length_a   1.000
_cell.length_b   1.000
_cell.length_c   1.000
_cell.angle_alpha   90.00
_cell.angle_beta   90.00
_cell.angle_gamma   90.00
#
_symmetry.space_group_name_H-M   'P 1'
#
loop_
_entity.id
_entity.type
_entity.pdbx_description
1 polymer ?
#
loop_
_entity_poly.entity_id
_entity_poly.type
_entity_poly.pdbx_seq_one_letter_code
_entity_poly.pdbx_strand_id
1 'polypeptide(L)'
;MESSLIAGALIAITSGVIVQIINSYLNIKKEKRKFVFEKIEDIINSISTINEGLQQDAATTFGVGPPNGSLKLLFELIKIKCIVKVYHPKLGKNIDSFNESMNQYFAAKRELINSQRQGANQIQINKKCEVIKEKFEFCTKEIDSFIDALTKYARL
;
A
#
# COMPACT_ATOMS: atom_id res chain seq x y z
N MET A 1 11.51 -19.07 -14.39
CA MET A 1 10.31 -19.58 -13.69
C MET A 1 10.34 -19.29 -12.18
N GLU A 2 11.16 -18.34 -11.72
CA GLU A 2 11.38 -18.07 -10.29
C GLU A 2 10.64 -16.80 -9.80
N SER A 3 10.30 -15.88 -10.71
CA SER A 3 9.66 -14.60 -10.39
C SER A 3 8.19 -14.73 -9.94
N SER A 4 7.49 -15.79 -10.36
CA SER A 4 6.09 -16.04 -9.98
C SER A 4 5.94 -16.55 -8.54
N LEU A 5 6.99 -17.20 -8.01
CA LEU A 5 7.01 -17.75 -6.65
C LEU A 5 7.19 -16.65 -5.61
N ILE A 6 7.95 -15.60 -5.94
CA ILE A 6 8.20 -14.45 -5.06
C ILE A 6 6.94 -13.59 -4.91
N ALA A 7 6.22 -13.35 -6.01
CA ALA A 7 4.94 -12.63 -5.97
C ALA A 7 3.87 -13.40 -5.16
N GLY A 8 3.78 -14.72 -5.34
CA GLY A 8 2.85 -15.57 -4.60
C GLY A 8 3.16 -15.65 -3.09
N ALA A 9 4.44 -15.69 -2.71
CA ALA A 9 4.85 -15.74 -1.31
C ALA A 9 4.60 -14.42 -0.57
N LEU A 10 4.78 -13.26 -1.22
CA LEU A 10 4.52 -11.94 -0.63
C LEU A 10 3.01 -11.67 -0.40
N ILE A 11 2.15 -12.17 -1.29
CA ILE A 11 0.69 -12.10 -1.15
C ILE A 11 0.22 -12.90 0.08
N ALA A 12 0.81 -14.06 0.35
CA ALA A 12 0.44 -14.91 1.47
C ALA A 12 0.83 -14.33 2.84
N ILE A 13 1.99 -13.66 2.93
CA ILE A 13 2.49 -13.13 4.22
C ILE A 13 1.68 -11.91 4.65
N THR A 14 1.38 -10.98 3.73
CA THR A 14 0.63 -9.75 4.06
C THR A 14 -0.85 -10.00 4.33
N SER A 15 -1.47 -10.95 3.61
CA SER A 15 -2.87 -11.34 3.84
C SER A 15 -3.09 -12.02 5.21
N GLY A 16 -2.13 -12.82 5.68
CA GLY A 16 -2.21 -13.48 7.00
C GLY A 16 -2.21 -12.50 8.17
N VAL A 17 -1.45 -11.40 8.08
CA VAL A 17 -1.39 -10.37 9.14
C VAL A 17 -2.72 -9.61 9.23
N ILE A 18 -3.35 -9.31 8.10
CA ILE A 18 -4.64 -8.61 8.04
C ILE A 18 -5.76 -9.45 8.70
N VAL A 19 -5.78 -10.76 8.46
CA VAL A 19 -6.76 -11.68 9.06
C VAL A 19 -6.58 -11.80 10.59
N GLN A 20 -5.34 -11.80 11.08
CA GLN A 20 -5.06 -11.81 12.52
C GLN A 20 -5.53 -10.52 13.22
N ILE A 21 -5.44 -9.38 12.54
CA ILE A 21 -5.97 -8.11 13.03
C ILE A 21 -7.49 -8.21 13.17
N ILE A 22 -8.22 -8.66 12.15
CA ILE A 22 -9.69 -8.79 12.23
C ILE A 22 -10.13 -9.70 13.39
N ASN A 23 -9.48 -10.85 13.57
CA ASN A 23 -9.82 -11.80 14.65
C ASN A 23 -9.54 -11.25 16.05
N SER A 24 -8.53 -10.39 16.21
CA SER A 24 -8.23 -9.78 17.50
C SER A 24 -9.18 -8.63 17.87
N TYR A 25 -10.01 -8.14 16.93
CA TYR A 25 -10.83 -6.93 17.06
C TYR A 25 -12.30 -7.15 17.46
N LEU A 26 -12.84 -8.37 17.35
CA LEU A 26 -14.28 -8.63 17.55
C LEU A 26 -14.78 -8.60 19.00
N ASN A 27 -13.94 -8.28 19.99
CA ASN A 27 -14.33 -8.16 21.38
C ASN A 27 -14.01 -6.76 21.92
N ILE A 28 -15.01 -5.86 22.05
CA ILE A 28 -15.21 -4.85 23.13
C ILE A 28 -16.22 -3.73 22.73
N LYS A 29 -17.15 -3.40 23.65
CA LYS A 29 -18.36 -2.53 23.51
C LYS A 29 -18.16 -1.02 23.80
N LYS A 30 -18.93 -0.16 23.10
CA LYS A 30 -19.74 1.05 23.50
C LYS A 30 -19.98 1.91 22.23
N GLU A 31 -21.22 2.26 21.86
CA GLU A 31 -21.58 2.81 20.52
C GLU A 31 -20.67 3.90 19.93
N LYS A 32 -20.28 4.95 20.68
CA LYS A 32 -19.33 5.97 20.18
C LYS A 32 -17.91 5.42 19.96
N ARG A 33 -17.45 4.53 20.84
CA ARG A 33 -16.19 3.81 20.62
C ARG A 33 -16.34 2.86 19.44
N LYS A 34 -17.47 2.16 19.31
CA LYS A 34 -17.79 1.27 18.20
C LYS A 34 -17.66 1.99 16.87
N PHE A 35 -18.19 3.21 16.73
CA PHE A 35 -18.04 4.00 15.50
C PHE A 35 -16.59 4.37 15.19
N VAL A 36 -15.82 4.81 16.19
CA VAL A 36 -14.38 5.10 16.01
C VAL A 36 -13.61 3.81 15.69
N PHE A 37 -13.99 2.66 16.25
CA PHE A 37 -13.39 1.37 15.94
C PHE A 37 -13.78 0.81 14.56
N GLU A 38 -15.02 1.02 14.11
CA GLU A 38 -15.48 0.70 12.75
C GLU A 38 -14.66 1.47 11.69
N LYS A 39 -14.18 2.67 12.02
CA LYS A 39 -13.24 3.40 11.16
C LYS A 39 -11.87 2.74 11.04
N ILE A 40 -11.48 1.89 11.98
CA ILE A 40 -10.26 1.06 11.83
C ILE A 40 -10.50 -0.05 10.81
N GLU A 41 -11.68 -0.65 10.78
CA GLU A 41 -12.04 -1.62 9.73
C GLU A 41 -12.01 -0.99 8.34
N ASP A 42 -12.52 0.25 8.21
CA ASP A 42 -12.39 1.03 6.97
C ASP A 42 -10.92 1.25 6.56
N ILE A 43 -10.04 1.54 7.54
CA ILE A 43 -8.60 1.67 7.30
C ILE A 43 -8.02 0.33 6.81
N ILE A 44 -8.34 -0.78 7.46
CA ILE A 44 -7.84 -2.12 7.10
C ILE A 44 -8.26 -2.49 5.67
N ASN A 45 -9.53 -2.29 5.32
CA ASN A 45 -10.06 -2.58 4.00
C ASN A 45 -9.37 -1.73 2.91
N SER A 46 -9.15 -0.45 3.21
CA SER A 46 -8.46 0.46 2.29
C SER A 46 -6.98 0.11 2.16
N ILE A 47 -6.27 -0.26 3.24
CA ILE A 47 -4.87 -0.73 3.17
C ILE A 47 -4.78 -1.99 2.30
N SER A 48 -5.68 -2.95 2.51
CA SER A 48 -5.73 -4.21 1.75
C SER A 48 -5.90 -3.91 0.27
N THR A 49 -6.85 -3.04 -0.07
CA THR A 49 -7.10 -2.60 -1.44
C THR A 49 -5.88 -1.88 -2.04
N ILE A 50 -5.17 -1.07 -1.26
CA ILE A 50 -3.94 -0.40 -1.72
C ILE A 50 -2.83 -1.41 -1.96
N ASN A 51 -2.62 -2.36 -1.05
CA ASN A 51 -1.58 -3.38 -1.20
C ASN A 51 -1.81 -4.23 -2.46
N GLU A 52 -3.03 -4.75 -2.64
CA GLU A 52 -3.41 -5.49 -3.85
C GLU A 52 -3.22 -4.65 -5.12
N GLY A 53 -3.70 -3.41 -5.11
CA GLY A 53 -3.58 -2.54 -6.27
C GLY A 53 -2.14 -2.15 -6.57
N LEU A 54 -1.29 -1.95 -5.55
CA LEU A 54 0.12 -1.60 -5.69
C LEU A 54 0.90 -2.77 -6.29
N GLN A 55 0.62 -4.00 -5.84
CA GLN A 55 1.22 -5.21 -6.41
C GLN A 55 0.81 -5.41 -7.87
N GLN A 56 -0.47 -5.20 -8.20
CA GLN A 56 -0.97 -5.29 -9.57
C GLN A 56 -0.37 -4.18 -10.46
N ASP A 57 -0.21 -2.96 -9.93
CA ASP A 57 0.41 -1.83 -10.63
C ASP A 57 1.89 -2.08 -10.92
N ALA A 58 2.61 -2.65 -9.95
CA ALA A 58 4.00 -3.08 -10.13
C ALA A 58 4.10 -4.20 -11.18
N ALA A 59 3.27 -5.24 -11.10
CA ALA A 59 3.25 -6.31 -12.09
C ALA A 59 3.00 -5.79 -13.51
N THR A 60 2.09 -4.84 -13.68
CA THR A 60 1.85 -4.16 -14.97
C THR A 60 3.08 -3.39 -15.43
N THR A 61 3.71 -2.63 -14.53
CA THR A 61 4.89 -1.80 -14.81
C THR A 61 6.08 -2.65 -15.25
N PHE A 62 6.23 -3.86 -14.70
CA PHE A 62 7.27 -4.83 -15.07
C PHE A 62 6.85 -5.77 -16.22
N GLY A 63 5.70 -5.57 -16.85
CA GLY A 63 5.24 -6.34 -18.01
C GLY A 63 4.77 -7.76 -17.70
N VAL A 64 4.44 -8.05 -16.43
CA VAL A 64 4.07 -9.39 -15.93
C VAL A 64 2.56 -9.53 -15.65
N GLY A 65 1.80 -8.44 -15.72
CA GLY A 65 0.37 -8.41 -15.36
C GLY A 65 -0.52 -7.70 -16.39
N PRO A 66 -1.84 -7.94 -16.35
CA PRO A 66 -2.80 -7.25 -17.22
C PRO A 66 -2.84 -5.75 -16.89
N PRO A 67 -3.09 -4.87 -17.88
CA PRO A 67 -3.14 -3.43 -17.67
C PRO A 67 -4.20 -3.07 -16.63
N ASN A 68 -3.81 -2.32 -15.59
CA ASN A 68 -4.68 -1.92 -14.48
C ASN A 68 -4.99 -0.41 -14.46
N GLY A 69 -6.16 -0.04 -13.93
CA GLY A 69 -6.59 1.33 -13.70
C GLY A 69 -6.07 1.90 -12.37
N SER A 70 -5.07 2.80 -12.44
CA SER A 70 -4.37 3.36 -11.28
C SER A 70 -5.19 4.32 -10.40
N LEU A 71 -6.41 4.69 -10.79
CA LEU A 71 -7.22 5.71 -10.10
C LEU A 71 -7.71 5.24 -8.71
N LYS A 72 -7.90 3.92 -8.55
CA LYS A 72 -8.41 3.30 -7.31
C LYS A 72 -7.46 3.50 -6.13
N LEU A 73 -6.15 3.40 -6.37
CA LEU A 73 -5.11 3.51 -5.34
C LEU A 73 -5.06 4.89 -4.68
N LEU A 74 -5.13 5.95 -5.49
CA LEU A 74 -5.11 7.32 -5.00
C LEU A 74 -6.35 7.63 -4.16
N PHE A 75 -7.52 7.14 -4.60
CA PHE A 75 -8.77 7.32 -3.86
C PHE A 75 -8.71 6.67 -2.47
N GLU A 76 -8.24 5.42 -2.40
CA GLU A 76 -8.09 4.72 -1.12
C GLU A 76 -7.07 5.39 -0.19
N LEU A 77 -5.95 5.90 -0.73
CA LEU A 77 -4.95 6.61 0.07
C LEU A 77 -5.52 7.91 0.67
N ILE A 78 -6.29 8.67 -0.11
CA ILE A 78 -6.98 9.88 0.36
C ILE A 78 -8.01 9.51 1.43
N LYS A 79 -8.77 8.44 1.21
CA LYS A 79 -9.76 7.93 2.17
C LYS A 79 -9.12 7.60 3.51
N ILE A 80 -8.05 6.79 3.55
CA ILE A 80 -7.33 6.46 4.79
C ILE A 80 -6.79 7.73 5.45
N LYS A 81 -6.17 8.62 4.67
CA LYS A 81 -5.61 9.87 5.21
C LYS A 81 -6.68 10.73 5.90
N CYS A 82 -7.87 10.81 5.32
CA CYS A 82 -9.01 11.50 5.92
C CYS A 82 -9.44 10.80 7.23
N ILE A 83 -9.65 9.48 7.18
CA ILE A 83 -10.09 8.70 8.34
C ILE A 83 -9.09 8.81 9.50
N VAL A 84 -7.79 8.66 9.22
CA VAL A 84 -6.73 8.77 10.22
C VAL A 84 -6.68 10.18 10.82
N LYS A 85 -6.75 11.23 10.01
CA LYS A 85 -6.70 12.61 10.52
C LYS A 85 -7.89 12.97 11.40
N VAL A 86 -9.08 12.47 11.08
CA VAL A 86 -10.31 12.79 11.80
C VAL A 86 -10.50 11.91 13.03
N TYR A 87 -10.29 10.60 12.90
CA TYR A 87 -10.70 9.61 13.93
C TYR A 87 -9.52 9.01 14.69
N HIS A 88 -8.32 8.95 14.09
CA HIS A 88 -7.15 8.28 14.67
C HIS A 88 -5.87 9.12 14.57
N PRO A 89 -5.84 10.37 15.07
CA PRO A 89 -4.73 11.30 14.82
C PRO A 89 -3.36 10.79 15.33
N LYS A 90 -3.34 9.84 16.28
CA LYS A 90 -2.12 9.17 16.75
C LYS A 90 -1.39 8.40 15.65
N LEU A 91 -2.10 7.95 14.61
CA LEU A 91 -1.55 7.28 13.43
C LEU A 91 -1.13 8.27 12.33
N GLY A 92 -1.28 9.58 12.55
CA GLY A 92 -1.04 10.64 11.56
C GLY A 92 0.36 10.60 10.94
N LYS A 93 1.40 10.44 11.76
CA LYS A 93 2.78 10.33 11.26
C LYS A 93 2.97 9.12 10.35
N ASN A 94 2.38 7.98 10.72
CA ASN A 94 2.52 6.76 9.95
C ASN A 94 1.81 6.86 8.59
N ILE A 95 0.60 7.44 8.54
CA ILE A 95 -0.09 7.63 7.25
C ILE A 95 0.59 8.67 6.36
N ASP A 96 1.23 9.70 6.93
CA ASP A 96 1.96 10.69 6.15
C ASP A 96 3.24 10.09 5.55
N SER A 97 3.98 9.26 6.31
CA SER A 97 5.14 8.49 5.83
C SER A 97 4.76 7.53 4.69
N PHE A 98 3.67 6.77 4.89
CA PHE A 98 3.13 5.90 3.86
C PHE A 98 2.72 6.68 2.60
N ASN A 99 2.00 7.79 2.74
CA ASN A 99 1.61 8.65 1.63
C ASN A 99 2.83 9.22 0.88
N GLU A 100 3.89 9.59 1.58
CA GLU A 100 5.13 10.04 0.95
C GLU A 100 5.78 8.92 0.11
N SER A 101 5.86 7.70 0.64
CA SER A 101 6.41 6.55 -0.10
C SER A 101 5.63 6.24 -1.38
N MET A 102 4.29 6.29 -1.32
CA MET A 102 3.42 6.12 -2.48
C MET A 102 3.66 7.19 -3.55
N ASN A 103 3.83 8.45 -3.12
CA ASN A 103 4.13 9.54 -4.05
C ASN A 103 5.50 9.36 -4.72
N GLN A 104 6.51 8.90 -3.99
CA GLN A 104 7.83 8.60 -4.56
C GLN A 104 7.75 7.47 -5.59
N TYR A 105 7.00 6.40 -5.29
CA TYR A 105 6.76 5.31 -6.23
C TYR A 105 6.09 5.79 -7.53
N PHE A 106 4.98 6.54 -7.44
CA PHE A 106 4.29 7.06 -8.63
C PHE A 106 5.09 8.12 -9.38
N ALA A 107 5.95 8.89 -8.70
CA ALA A 107 6.90 9.79 -9.35
C ALA A 107 7.90 8.99 -10.22
N ALA A 108 8.55 7.98 -9.65
CA ALA A 108 9.47 7.12 -10.38
C ALA A 108 8.79 6.41 -11.57
N LYS A 109 7.56 5.93 -11.38
CA LYS A 109 6.75 5.33 -12.47
C LYS A 109 6.49 6.33 -13.61
N ARG A 110 6.07 7.56 -13.29
CA ARG A 110 5.87 8.62 -14.30
C ARG A 110 7.16 8.90 -15.07
N GLU A 111 8.29 8.93 -14.38
CA GLU A 111 9.59 9.14 -15.02
C GLU A 111 9.98 8.01 -15.97
N LEU A 112 9.67 6.75 -15.65
CA LEU A 112 9.87 5.62 -16.57
C LEU A 112 8.99 5.77 -17.82
N ILE A 113 7.69 6.00 -17.64
CA ILE A 113 6.74 6.16 -18.75
C ILE A 113 7.18 7.30 -19.68
N ASN A 114 7.62 8.43 -19.11
CA ASN A 114 8.10 9.55 -19.89
C ASN A 114 9.38 9.20 -20.67
N SER A 115 10.31 8.47 -20.06
CA SER A 115 11.52 8.00 -20.77
C SER A 115 11.20 7.02 -21.89
N GLN A 116 10.24 6.12 -21.71
CA GLN A 116 9.77 5.23 -22.78
C GLN A 116 9.19 6.02 -23.95
N ARG A 117 8.37 7.05 -23.68
CA ARG A 117 7.81 7.94 -24.72
C ARG A 117 8.87 8.75 -25.47
N GLN A 118 9.97 9.07 -24.80
CA GLN A 118 11.10 9.83 -25.37
C GLN A 118 12.12 8.94 -26.11
N GLY A 119 11.86 7.63 -26.25
CA GLY A 119 12.77 6.73 -26.95
C GLY A 119 14.08 6.46 -26.20
N ALA A 120 14.06 6.55 -24.86
CA ALA A 120 15.22 6.19 -24.04
C ALA A 120 15.69 4.76 -24.36
N ASN A 121 17.02 4.56 -24.39
CA ASN A 121 17.59 3.26 -24.69
C ASN A 121 17.35 2.25 -23.55
N GLN A 122 17.56 0.96 -23.85
CA GLN A 122 17.28 -0.12 -22.90
C GLN A 122 18.07 0.01 -21.58
N ILE A 123 19.30 0.53 -21.62
CA ILE A 123 20.12 0.73 -20.41
C ILE A 123 19.48 1.76 -19.48
N GLN A 124 18.99 2.88 -20.03
CA GLN A 124 18.30 3.92 -19.27
C GLN A 124 16.97 3.41 -18.70
N ILE A 125 16.22 2.64 -19.50
CA ILE A 125 14.97 2.01 -19.05
C ILE A 125 15.23 1.04 -17.90
N ASN A 126 16.22 0.15 -18.02
CA ASN A 126 16.57 -0.79 -16.96
C ASN A 126 16.97 -0.08 -15.66
N LYS A 127 17.78 0.99 -15.75
CA LYS A 127 18.15 1.79 -14.57
C LYS A 127 16.92 2.39 -13.87
N LYS A 128 15.93 2.88 -14.62
CA LYS A 128 14.68 3.39 -14.05
C LYS A 128 13.79 2.30 -13.47
N CYS A 129 13.79 1.10 -14.06
CA CYS A 129 13.09 -0.06 -13.49
C CYS A 129 13.66 -0.46 -12.12
N GLU A 130 15.00 -0.45 -11.95
CA GLU A 130 15.63 -0.70 -10.64
C GLU A 130 15.21 0.35 -9.60
N VAL A 131 15.20 1.64 -9.97
CA VAL A 131 14.70 2.71 -9.08
C VAL A 131 13.24 2.47 -8.68
N ILE A 132 12.37 2.10 -9.63
CA ILE A 132 10.97 1.79 -9.32
C ILE A 132 10.85 0.59 -8.38
N LYS A 133 11.67 -0.44 -8.57
CA LYS A 133 11.70 -1.61 -7.71
C LYS A 133 12.09 -1.24 -6.28
N GLU A 134 13.15 -0.43 -6.10
CA GLU A 134 13.53 0.09 -4.79
C GLU A 134 12.40 0.90 -4.13
N LYS A 135 11.71 1.75 -4.90
CA LYS A 135 10.57 2.54 -4.39
C LYS A 135 9.36 1.67 -4.05
N PHE A 136 9.10 0.62 -4.81
CA PHE A 136 8.05 -0.36 -4.53
C PHE A 136 8.33 -1.13 -3.23
N GLU A 137 9.56 -1.62 -3.06
CA GLU A 137 9.99 -2.31 -1.84
C GLU A 137 9.89 -1.39 -0.62
N PHE A 138 10.32 -0.13 -0.75
CA PHE A 138 10.16 0.87 0.30
C PHE A 138 8.69 1.12 0.65
N CYS A 139 7.83 1.23 -0.36
CA CYS A 139 6.40 1.45 -0.15
C CYS A 139 5.72 0.25 0.56
N THR A 140 6.12 -0.98 0.21
CA THR A 140 5.65 -2.21 0.89
C THR A 140 6.07 -2.22 2.36
N LYS A 141 7.31 -1.83 2.67
CA LYS A 141 7.77 -1.70 4.06
C LYS A 141 6.97 -0.65 4.85
N GLU A 142 6.61 0.47 4.22
CA GLU A 142 5.78 1.49 4.85
C GLU A 142 4.34 1.00 5.09
N ILE A 143 3.78 0.17 4.19
CA ILE A 143 2.51 -0.53 4.43
C ILE A 143 2.61 -1.42 5.68
N ASP A 144 3.65 -2.26 5.76
CA ASP A 144 3.86 -3.14 6.92
C ASP A 144 4.03 -2.35 8.22
N SER A 145 4.82 -1.27 8.18
CA SER A 145 5.02 -0.35 9.32
C SER A 145 3.72 0.31 9.77
N PHE A 146 2.85 0.69 8.82
CA PHE A 146 1.54 1.25 9.12
C PHE A 146 0.59 0.21 9.73
N ILE A 147 0.60 -1.02 9.21
CA ILE A 147 -0.16 -2.16 9.75
C ILE A 147 0.29 -2.48 11.19
N ASP A 148 1.60 -2.47 11.44
CA ASP A 148 2.17 -2.66 12.79
C ASP A 148 1.74 -1.56 13.76
N ALA A 149 1.77 -0.30 13.31
CA ALA A 149 1.31 0.84 14.09
C ALA A 149 -0.19 0.73 14.40
N LEU A 150 -1.00 0.31 13.42
CA LEU A 150 -2.43 0.07 13.57
C LEU A 150 -2.71 -1.05 14.58
N THR A 151 -1.97 -2.14 14.50
CA THR A 151 -2.08 -3.29 15.40
C THR A 151 -1.73 -2.91 16.83
N LYS A 152 -0.63 -2.16 17.03
CA LYS A 152 -0.25 -1.64 18.36
C LYS A 152 -1.30 -0.68 18.90
N TYR A 153 -1.83 0.19 18.04
CA TYR A 153 -2.85 1.16 18.40
C TYR A 153 -4.16 0.51 18.84
N ALA A 154 -4.57 -0.59 18.22
CA ALA A 154 -5.82 -1.27 18.56
C ALA A 154 -5.74 -2.23 19.76
N ARG A 155 -4.53 -2.57 20.22
CA ARG A 155 -4.32 -3.30 21.48
C ARG A 155 -4.44 -2.39 22.73
N LEU A 156 -4.49 -1.06 22.54
CA LEU A 156 -4.68 -0.05 23.60
C LEU A 156 -6.17 0.25 23.82
#